data_AF-U9TTS8-F1
#
_entry.id   AF-U9TTS8-F1
#
_cell.length_a   1.000
_cell.length_b   1.000
_cell.length_c   1.000
_cell.angle_alpha   90.00
_cell.angle_beta   90.00
_cell.angle_gamma   90.00
#
_symmetry.space_group_name_H-M   'P 1'
#
loop_
_entity.id
_entity.type
_entity.pdbx_description
1 polymer ?
#
loop_
_entity_poly.entity_id
_entity_poly.type
_entity_poly.pdbx_seq_one_letter_code
_entity_poly.pdbx_strand_id
1 'polypeptide(L)'
;MFEWVPYDQFKIKEVGKDGPATVYLAKWKDGPLRWDKKKYIRDSDKTVVLKCLNVSHNVNLSDEDVEYSVKWYIDLKIFGISQKPDTKDYLMVLSNKYFEEYFKGYCVKCGEMYKNTQHKWCKTCLIKYLNENFKNWTSGNEDIDKLIQEFQLKINDYRDIIIEWIPYDRFDNIEEIEIGFTSVCSAVWKDGQLKYDTNAKKYQRNGNGRVTLKSSQNTLDELLNEVKDYSINIYSNALNIYGISQNPNTKEYIIVLQNKYFEKYCESCGKTYSRMHKWCRTCQLGYLKRYFTCGDGKIDELIQDMQSRISNPKDIIFELIPYDQFDDVERDPIGYSAIWKDGPLVYNSDTRRYSRLPNGKFALKLLDGSKDMISEFIIKVKEYSINISSNILKIYGISIHPDTGDYLLNCVSGVDEKIDNFIQEMQLKVNNPKDLLFEWVSPDQFYDLKEIGKGGFATVYSAKWEDGPLSYNAETKKYERIPDMSFALKCMDNSQDMIDVFLNKVKDYSIDYLDNKIKIYGISQNPDTNDYMMVLGDHYGEMYCINCEKPYKNGYKWCEPCQMKYLKGEFKNWTSGNERIDYFIQEMQSKIDCPTDN
;
A
#
# COMPACT_ATOMS: atom_id res chain seq x y z
N MET A 1 -35.52 -24.91 38.25
CA MET A 1 -35.88 -25.10 39.67
C MET A 1 -34.58 -25.07 40.44
N PHE A 2 -34.55 -24.31 41.52
CA PHE A 2 -33.39 -24.16 42.38
C PHE A 2 -33.55 -25.11 43.57
N GLU A 3 -32.55 -25.94 43.89
CA GLU A 3 -32.64 -26.93 44.96
C GLU A 3 -31.37 -26.99 45.83
N TRP A 4 -31.50 -27.47 47.06
CA TRP A 4 -30.34 -27.85 47.86
C TRP A 4 -29.81 -29.20 47.36
N VAL A 5 -28.51 -29.27 47.08
CA VAL A 5 -27.87 -30.48 46.57
C VAL A 5 -26.88 -31.01 47.60
N PRO A 6 -27.09 -32.20 48.18
CA PRO A 6 -26.11 -32.86 49.02
C PRO A 6 -24.75 -33.00 48.31
N TYR A 7 -23.65 -32.71 49.00
CA TYR A 7 -22.32 -32.64 48.36
C TYR A 7 -21.83 -33.98 47.80
N ASP A 8 -22.25 -35.10 48.39
CA ASP A 8 -21.94 -36.48 47.98
C ASP A 8 -22.56 -36.88 46.62
N GLN A 9 -23.45 -36.05 46.09
CA GLN A 9 -24.02 -36.15 44.75
C GLN A 9 -23.05 -35.75 43.65
N PHE A 10 -21.94 -35.08 43.98
CA PHE A 10 -20.98 -34.57 43.01
C PHE A 10 -19.74 -35.45 42.89
N LYS A 11 -19.39 -35.83 41.65
CA LYS A 11 -18.05 -36.34 41.32
C LYS A 11 -17.23 -35.19 40.72
N ILE A 12 -16.27 -34.68 41.50
CA ILE A 12 -15.59 -33.41 41.23
C ILE A 12 -14.27 -33.60 40.46
N LYS A 13 -14.01 -32.68 39.53
CA LYS A 13 -12.74 -32.45 38.82
C LYS A 13 -12.42 -30.96 38.94
N GLU A 14 -11.26 -30.62 39.51
CA GLU A 14 -10.83 -29.22 39.68
C GLU A 14 -10.41 -28.60 38.35
N VAL A 15 -10.82 -27.35 38.06
CA VAL A 15 -10.63 -26.73 36.73
C VAL A 15 -10.02 -25.32 36.77
N GLY A 16 -10.11 -24.55 37.87
CA GLY A 16 -9.37 -23.28 37.99
C GLY A 16 -9.90 -22.30 39.05
N LYS A 17 -9.31 -21.10 39.11
CA LYS A 17 -9.72 -19.98 39.97
C LYS A 17 -10.41 -18.87 39.16
N ASP A 18 -11.42 -18.25 39.76
CA ASP A 18 -12.17 -17.08 39.29
C ASP A 18 -11.97 -15.94 40.31
N GLY A 19 -10.97 -15.09 40.09
CA GLY A 19 -10.52 -14.13 41.10
C GLY A 19 -10.11 -14.82 42.42
N PRO A 20 -10.57 -14.36 43.60
CA PRO A 20 -10.27 -15.01 44.88
C PRO A 20 -11.07 -16.31 45.12
N ALA A 21 -12.01 -16.68 44.25
CA ALA A 21 -12.87 -17.85 44.42
C ALA A 21 -12.38 -19.06 43.60
N THR A 22 -12.42 -20.25 44.20
CA THR A 22 -12.08 -21.51 43.49
C THR A 22 -13.32 -22.09 42.82
N VAL A 23 -13.19 -22.58 41.59
CA VAL A 23 -14.30 -23.15 40.81
C VAL A 23 -14.02 -24.60 40.39
N TYR A 24 -15.02 -25.46 40.56
CA TYR A 24 -14.93 -26.89 40.30
C TYR A 24 -15.89 -27.33 39.20
N LEU A 25 -15.48 -28.29 38.37
CA LEU A 25 -16.39 -28.98 37.44
C LEU A 25 -16.84 -30.28 38.08
N ALA A 26 -18.13 -30.57 38.10
CA ALA A 26 -18.67 -31.75 38.76
C ALA A 26 -19.67 -32.48 37.88
N LYS A 27 -19.68 -33.81 37.94
CA LYS A 27 -20.83 -34.61 37.50
C LYS A 27 -21.80 -34.77 38.67
N TRP A 28 -23.03 -34.31 38.49
CA TRP A 28 -24.10 -34.48 39.45
C TRP A 28 -24.87 -35.77 39.12
N LYS A 29 -24.78 -36.77 40.01
CA LYS A 29 -25.39 -38.11 39.83
C LYS A 29 -26.90 -38.02 39.55
N ASP A 30 -27.64 -37.43 40.48
CA ASP A 30 -29.09 -37.33 40.34
C ASP A 30 -29.50 -36.26 39.34
N GLY A 31 -28.71 -35.19 39.21
CA GLY A 31 -28.96 -34.10 38.27
C GLY A 31 -30.16 -33.22 38.63
N PRO A 32 -30.32 -32.08 37.93
CA PRO A 32 -31.37 -31.12 38.25
C PRO A 32 -32.74 -31.64 37.86
N LEU A 33 -33.74 -31.28 38.66
CA LEU A 33 -35.14 -31.53 38.34
C LEU A 33 -35.62 -30.64 37.18
N ARG A 34 -36.29 -31.26 36.19
CA ARG A 34 -36.97 -30.60 35.09
C ARG A 34 -38.43 -31.05 34.99
N TRP A 35 -39.31 -30.13 34.63
CA TRP A 35 -40.71 -30.45 34.33
C TRP A 35 -40.80 -31.07 32.93
N ASP A 36 -41.31 -32.30 32.84
CA ASP A 36 -41.59 -32.97 31.57
C ASP A 36 -43.09 -33.14 31.40
N LYS A 37 -43.74 -32.08 30.87
CA LYS A 37 -45.15 -31.92 30.46
C LYS A 37 -46.25 -32.28 31.49
N LYS A 38 -46.06 -33.32 32.31
CA LYS A 38 -47.00 -33.91 33.26
C LYS A 38 -46.36 -34.30 34.60
N LYS A 39 -45.02 -34.47 34.69
CA LYS A 39 -44.32 -34.81 35.95
C LYS A 39 -42.92 -34.21 36.01
N TYR A 40 -42.38 -34.07 37.22
CA TYR A 40 -40.96 -33.76 37.40
C TYR A 40 -40.11 -35.01 37.17
N ILE A 41 -39.09 -34.90 36.34
CA ILE A 41 -38.07 -35.92 36.12
C ILE A 41 -36.69 -35.31 36.40
N ARG A 42 -35.73 -36.15 36.82
CA ARG A 42 -34.35 -35.72 37.01
C ARG A 42 -33.54 -35.92 35.74
N ASP A 43 -32.63 -34.99 35.47
CA ASP A 43 -31.68 -35.04 34.35
C ASP A 43 -30.34 -35.59 34.84
N SER A 44 -30.29 -36.90 35.09
CA SER A 44 -29.16 -37.59 35.74
C SER A 44 -27.83 -37.45 34.99
N ASP A 45 -26.73 -37.60 35.74
CA ASP A 45 -25.35 -37.50 35.26
C ASP A 45 -24.98 -36.16 34.58
N LYS A 46 -25.68 -35.08 34.94
CA LYS A 46 -25.44 -33.76 34.37
C LYS A 46 -24.12 -33.17 34.83
N THR A 47 -23.32 -32.68 33.89
CA THR A 47 -22.14 -31.87 34.18
C THR A 47 -22.57 -30.46 34.59
N VAL A 48 -22.11 -30.04 35.76
CA VAL A 48 -22.38 -28.74 36.38
C VAL A 48 -21.10 -28.14 36.92
N VAL A 49 -21.15 -26.87 37.27
CA VAL A 49 -20.03 -26.12 37.83
C VAL A 49 -20.37 -25.75 39.26
N LEU A 50 -19.42 -25.91 40.16
CA LEU A 50 -19.53 -25.54 41.57
C LEU A 50 -18.64 -24.34 41.84
N LYS A 51 -19.23 -23.17 42.12
CA LYS A 51 -18.49 -21.95 42.50
C LYS A 51 -18.53 -21.77 44.01
N CYS A 52 -17.38 -21.65 44.68
CA CYS A 52 -17.31 -21.26 46.09
C CYS A 52 -17.83 -19.83 46.28
N LEU A 53 -18.81 -19.67 47.16
CA LEU A 53 -19.22 -18.36 47.65
C LEU A 53 -18.30 -18.00 48.81
N ASN A 54 -17.39 -17.04 48.61
CA ASN A 54 -16.59 -16.49 49.71
C ASN A 54 -17.51 -15.68 50.63
N VAL A 55 -18.22 -16.36 51.52
CA VAL A 55 -18.90 -15.70 52.65
C VAL A 55 -17.88 -15.57 53.77
N SER A 56 -16.87 -14.72 53.55
CA SER A 56 -16.10 -14.20 54.67
C SER A 56 -17.10 -13.59 55.65
N HIS A 57 -17.07 -14.01 56.90
CA HIS A 57 -18.06 -13.65 57.92
C HIS A 57 -18.15 -12.15 58.26
N ASN A 58 -17.60 -11.22 57.44
CA ASN A 58 -17.77 -9.77 57.56
C ASN A 58 -17.33 -9.04 56.27
N VAL A 59 -18.17 -9.01 55.24
CA VAL A 59 -18.07 -7.99 54.17
C VAL A 59 -19.46 -7.40 53.99
N ASN A 60 -19.63 -6.14 54.41
CA ASN A 60 -20.80 -5.35 54.08
C ASN A 60 -20.72 -5.02 52.58
N LEU A 61 -21.38 -5.84 51.76
CA LEU A 61 -21.64 -5.53 50.36
C LEU A 61 -22.73 -4.45 50.32
N SER A 62 -22.54 -3.40 49.51
CA SER A 62 -23.56 -2.37 49.33
C SER A 62 -24.75 -2.92 48.53
N ASP A 63 -25.95 -2.40 48.76
CA ASP A 63 -27.16 -2.85 48.05
C ASP A 63 -27.06 -2.66 46.52
N GLU A 64 -26.26 -1.69 46.04
CA GLU A 64 -25.95 -1.47 44.61
C GLU A 64 -25.03 -2.57 44.01
N ASP A 65 -24.07 -3.10 44.78
CA ASP A 65 -23.19 -4.20 44.33
C ASP A 65 -23.96 -5.51 44.20
N VAL A 66 -24.97 -5.71 45.06
CA VAL A 66 -25.89 -6.84 44.99
C VAL A 66 -26.79 -6.71 43.77
N GLU A 67 -27.33 -5.52 43.48
CA GLU A 67 -28.24 -5.31 42.36
C GLU A 67 -27.54 -5.41 40.98
N TYR A 68 -26.31 -4.89 40.85
CA TYR A 68 -25.49 -5.04 39.63
C TYR A 68 -25.07 -6.50 39.39
N SER A 69 -24.75 -7.24 40.46
CA SER A 69 -24.48 -8.67 40.40
C SER A 69 -25.75 -9.46 40.03
N VAL A 70 -26.89 -9.16 40.64
CA VAL A 70 -28.18 -9.83 40.39
C VAL A 70 -28.63 -9.66 38.93
N LYS A 71 -28.33 -8.53 38.29
CA LYS A 71 -28.63 -8.30 36.86
C LYS A 71 -27.83 -9.19 35.91
N TRP A 72 -26.59 -9.57 36.26
CA TRP A 72 -25.77 -10.56 35.56
C TRP A 72 -26.13 -12.02 35.92
N TYR A 73 -26.73 -12.24 37.08
CA TYR A 73 -27.17 -13.56 37.57
C TYR A 73 -28.37 -14.13 36.78
N ILE A 74 -29.17 -13.29 36.12
CA ILE A 74 -30.36 -13.71 35.36
C ILE A 74 -29.99 -14.51 34.10
N ASP A 75 -28.77 -14.33 33.55
CA ASP A 75 -28.29 -15.07 32.37
C ASP A 75 -27.65 -16.43 32.71
N LEU A 76 -27.22 -16.63 33.97
CA LEU A 76 -26.64 -17.90 34.42
C LEU A 76 -27.74 -18.82 34.91
N LYS A 77 -27.95 -19.96 34.23
CA LYS A 77 -28.88 -20.98 34.72
C LYS A 77 -28.32 -21.65 35.99
N ILE A 78 -28.79 -21.20 37.16
CA ILE A 78 -28.46 -21.74 38.48
C ILE A 78 -29.40 -22.91 38.82
N PHE A 79 -28.83 -24.04 39.22
CA PHE A 79 -29.59 -25.22 39.62
C PHE A 79 -29.78 -25.34 41.13
N GLY A 80 -28.91 -24.74 41.94
CA GLY A 80 -28.98 -24.93 43.38
C GLY A 80 -27.78 -24.44 44.17
N ILE A 81 -27.79 -24.75 45.46
CA ILE A 81 -26.66 -24.57 46.38
C ILE A 81 -26.31 -25.90 47.04
N SER A 82 -25.03 -26.11 47.31
CA SER A 82 -24.47 -27.20 48.11
C SER A 82 -23.56 -26.62 49.19
N GLN A 83 -23.08 -27.45 50.09
CA GLN A 83 -22.11 -27.05 51.11
C GLN A 83 -21.03 -28.12 51.26
N LYS A 84 -19.78 -27.68 51.26
CA LYS A 84 -18.65 -28.58 51.50
C LYS A 84 -18.71 -29.13 52.93
N PRO A 85 -18.66 -30.46 53.13
CA PRO A 85 -18.67 -31.05 54.46
C PRO A 85 -17.52 -30.58 55.35
N ASP A 86 -16.33 -30.41 54.75
CA ASP A 86 -15.08 -30.14 55.46
C ASP A 86 -14.92 -28.67 55.83
N THR A 87 -15.05 -27.76 54.86
CA THR A 87 -14.81 -26.32 55.07
C THR A 87 -16.06 -25.54 55.46
N LYS A 88 -17.25 -26.14 55.36
CA LYS A 88 -18.56 -25.48 55.52
C LYS A 88 -18.84 -24.36 54.52
N ASP A 89 -17.99 -24.18 53.51
CA ASP A 89 -18.21 -23.20 52.44
C ASP A 89 -19.43 -23.58 51.61
N TYR A 90 -20.24 -22.57 51.28
CA TYR A 90 -21.35 -22.74 50.35
C TYR A 90 -20.85 -22.75 48.91
N LEU A 91 -21.42 -23.65 48.12
CA LEU A 91 -21.14 -23.83 46.71
C LEU A 91 -22.40 -23.54 45.90
N MET A 92 -22.27 -22.70 44.89
CA MET A 92 -23.33 -22.48 43.91
C MET A 92 -23.22 -23.48 42.76
N VAL A 93 -24.33 -24.13 42.40
CA VAL A 93 -24.42 -25.14 41.34
C VAL A 93 -24.93 -24.48 40.05
N LEU A 94 -24.05 -24.36 39.06
CA LEU A 94 -24.27 -23.61 37.81
C LEU A 94 -24.30 -24.55 36.59
N SER A 95 -25.00 -24.14 35.54
CA SER A 95 -24.96 -24.83 34.23
C SER A 95 -23.58 -24.76 33.57
N ASN A 96 -23.04 -25.92 33.18
CA ASN A 96 -21.76 -26.02 32.48
C ASN A 96 -21.75 -25.29 31.11
N LYS A 97 -22.90 -25.17 30.44
CA LYS A 97 -22.97 -24.54 29.10
C LYS A 97 -22.47 -23.08 29.11
N TYR A 98 -22.90 -22.29 30.09
CA TYR A 98 -22.49 -20.88 30.21
C TYR A 98 -21.09 -20.75 30.80
N PHE A 99 -20.65 -21.70 31.61
CA PHE A 99 -19.29 -21.74 32.13
C PHE A 99 -18.26 -21.99 31.04
N GLU A 100 -18.52 -22.91 30.10
CA GLU A 100 -17.63 -23.13 28.96
C GLU A 100 -17.51 -21.89 28.05
N GLU A 101 -18.58 -21.12 27.91
CA GLU A 101 -18.59 -19.84 27.17
C GLU A 101 -17.84 -18.73 27.95
N TYR A 102 -18.05 -18.63 29.27
CA TYR A 102 -17.42 -17.62 30.13
C TYR A 102 -15.91 -17.88 30.35
N PHE A 103 -15.50 -19.13 30.60
CA PHE A 103 -14.10 -19.53 30.76
C PHE A 103 -13.34 -19.66 29.43
N LYS A 104 -14.02 -19.51 28.28
CA LYS A 104 -13.36 -19.44 26.97
C LYS A 104 -12.34 -18.30 26.92
N GLY A 105 -12.57 -17.23 27.69
CA GLY A 105 -11.70 -16.07 27.80
C GLY A 105 -10.50 -16.23 28.75
N TYR A 106 -10.44 -17.26 29.59
CA TYR A 106 -9.50 -17.33 30.71
C TYR A 106 -8.48 -18.47 30.58
N CYS A 107 -7.25 -18.19 31.02
CA CYS A 107 -6.14 -19.12 31.02
C CYS A 107 -6.29 -20.22 32.06
N VAL A 108 -6.39 -21.47 31.60
CA VAL A 108 -6.52 -22.65 32.48
C VAL A 108 -5.31 -22.86 33.40
N LYS A 109 -4.13 -22.30 33.05
CA LYS A 109 -2.89 -22.47 33.81
C LYS A 109 -2.76 -21.47 34.96
N CYS A 110 -3.21 -20.23 34.77
CA CYS A 110 -2.95 -19.15 35.72
C CYS A 110 -4.20 -18.36 36.13
N GLY A 111 -5.38 -18.63 35.57
CA GLY A 111 -6.62 -17.93 35.90
C GLY A 111 -6.78 -16.55 35.25
N GLU A 112 -5.71 -15.97 34.70
CA GLU A 112 -5.75 -14.66 34.01
C GLU A 112 -6.43 -14.74 32.64
N MET A 113 -7.00 -13.63 32.16
CA MET A 113 -7.57 -13.57 30.81
C MET A 113 -6.52 -13.84 29.73
N TYR A 114 -6.89 -14.61 28.71
CA TYR A 114 -6.10 -14.71 27.49
C TYR A 114 -6.04 -13.35 26.82
N LYS A 115 -4.85 -12.95 26.38
CA LYS A 115 -4.72 -11.77 25.51
C LYS A 115 -5.25 -12.07 24.11
N ASN A 116 -5.15 -13.33 23.67
CA ASN A 116 -5.82 -13.84 22.47
C ASN A 116 -6.66 -15.09 22.81
N THR A 117 -7.98 -14.93 22.86
CA THR A 117 -8.94 -15.99 23.25
C THR A 117 -9.10 -17.07 22.18
N GLN A 118 -8.99 -16.71 20.89
CA GLN A 118 -9.09 -17.64 19.76
C GLN A 118 -8.00 -18.71 19.81
N HIS A 119 -6.75 -18.29 20.01
CA HIS A 119 -5.59 -19.18 20.08
C HIS A 119 -5.23 -19.59 21.50
N LYS A 120 -6.01 -19.14 22.51
CA LYS A 120 -5.77 -19.41 23.93
C LYS A 120 -4.34 -19.02 24.37
N TRP A 121 -3.86 -17.87 23.89
CA TRP A 121 -2.54 -17.34 24.22
C TRP A 121 -2.60 -16.44 25.46
N CYS A 122 -1.78 -16.75 26.45
CA CYS A 122 -1.74 -16.05 27.74
C CYS A 122 -0.39 -15.36 27.93
N LYS A 123 -0.40 -14.02 27.92
CA LYS A 123 0.78 -13.19 28.14
C LYS A 123 1.43 -13.47 29.51
N THR A 124 0.63 -13.59 30.57
CA THR A 124 1.13 -13.88 31.92
C THR A 124 1.87 -15.21 31.98
N CYS A 125 1.34 -16.25 31.33
CA CYS A 125 2.01 -17.54 31.25
C CYS A 125 3.31 -17.49 30.43
N LEU A 126 3.35 -16.70 29.36
CA LEU A 126 4.59 -16.46 28.61
C LEU A 126 5.63 -15.79 29.50
N ILE A 127 5.31 -14.66 30.13
CA ILE A 127 6.26 -13.92 30.99
C ILE A 127 6.80 -14.82 32.10
N LYS A 128 5.92 -15.61 32.75
CA LYS A 128 6.34 -16.59 33.75
C LYS A 128 7.30 -17.63 33.18
N TYR A 129 6.96 -18.22 32.03
CA TYR A 129 7.85 -19.16 31.34
C TYR A 129 9.21 -18.54 30.99
N LEU A 130 9.23 -17.29 30.51
CA LEU A 130 10.47 -16.61 30.16
C LEU A 130 11.34 -16.39 31.40
N ASN A 131 10.76 -15.90 32.49
CA ASN A 131 11.48 -15.66 33.75
C ASN A 131 12.05 -16.96 34.35
N GLU A 132 11.29 -18.06 34.31
CA GLU A 132 11.73 -19.36 34.84
C GLU A 132 12.88 -19.96 34.00
N ASN A 133 12.90 -19.70 32.69
CA ASN A 133 13.87 -20.27 31.75
C ASN A 133 14.99 -19.30 31.34
N PHE A 134 15.04 -18.08 31.91
CA PHE A 134 16.01 -17.06 31.50
C PHE A 134 17.47 -17.50 31.66
N LYS A 135 17.76 -18.45 32.57
CA LYS A 135 19.08 -19.07 32.73
C LYS A 135 19.61 -19.72 31.45
N ASN A 136 18.74 -20.10 30.52
CA ASN A 136 19.11 -20.68 29.23
C ASN A 136 19.42 -19.62 28.15
N TRP A 137 19.14 -18.34 28.43
CA TRP A 137 19.30 -17.21 27.52
C TRP A 137 20.14 -16.06 28.10
N THR A 138 20.91 -16.34 29.15
CA THR A 138 21.86 -15.36 29.68
C THR A 138 23.09 -15.31 28.79
N SER A 139 23.51 -14.09 28.48
CA SER A 139 24.76 -13.80 27.79
C SER A 139 25.97 -13.81 28.73
N GLY A 140 25.73 -13.74 30.05
CA GLY A 140 26.76 -13.44 31.05
C GLY A 140 27.12 -11.95 31.14
N ASN A 141 26.50 -11.09 30.33
CA ASN A 141 26.62 -9.64 30.40
C ASN A 141 25.29 -9.03 30.89
N GLU A 142 25.33 -8.29 32.01
CA GLU A 142 24.13 -7.77 32.67
C GLU A 142 23.33 -6.78 31.79
N ASP A 143 24.00 -5.95 30.99
CA ASP A 143 23.35 -4.96 30.14
C ASP A 143 22.63 -5.61 28.94
N ILE A 144 23.24 -6.62 28.32
CA ILE A 144 22.63 -7.40 27.24
C ILE A 144 21.44 -8.19 27.77
N ASP A 145 21.58 -8.82 28.94
CA ASP A 145 20.52 -9.59 29.57
C ASP A 145 19.32 -8.70 29.92
N LYS A 146 19.57 -7.50 30.42
CA LYS A 146 18.54 -6.50 30.69
C LYS A 146 17.83 -6.07 29.41
N LEU A 147 18.56 -5.81 28.32
CA LEU A 147 17.98 -5.45 27.03
C LEU A 147 17.06 -6.57 26.50
N ILE A 148 17.50 -7.82 26.57
CA ILE A 148 16.70 -9.00 26.17
C ILE A 148 15.38 -9.03 26.97
N GLN A 149 15.44 -8.85 28.30
CA GLN A 149 14.27 -8.84 29.16
C GLN A 149 13.32 -7.68 28.83
N GLU A 150 13.84 -6.47 28.57
CA GLU A 150 13.03 -5.31 28.18
C GLU A 150 12.21 -5.58 26.92
N PHE A 151 12.79 -6.23 25.92
CA PHE A 151 12.09 -6.64 24.70
C PHE A 151 11.08 -7.76 24.95
N GLN A 152 11.44 -8.76 25.75
CA GLN A 152 10.54 -9.85 26.13
C GLN A 152 9.28 -9.35 26.85
N LEU A 153 9.39 -8.29 27.67
CA LEU A 153 8.25 -7.65 28.35
C LEU A 153 7.31 -6.89 27.40
N LYS A 154 7.84 -6.39 26.28
CA LYS A 154 7.07 -5.67 25.24
C LYS A 154 6.15 -6.58 24.42
N ILE A 155 6.36 -7.90 24.44
CA ILE A 155 5.52 -8.88 23.72
C ILE A 155 4.05 -8.72 24.10
N ASN A 156 3.18 -8.61 23.10
CA ASN A 156 1.76 -8.38 23.30
C ASN A 156 0.86 -9.20 22.36
N ASP A 157 1.43 -9.89 21.38
CA ASP A 157 0.76 -10.84 20.49
C ASP A 157 1.51 -12.19 20.49
N TYR A 158 0.79 -13.28 20.22
CA TYR A 158 1.37 -14.63 20.15
C TYR A 158 2.34 -14.82 18.98
N ARG A 159 2.29 -13.92 18.00
CA ARG A 159 3.14 -13.89 16.80
C ARG A 159 4.36 -13.00 16.96
N ASP A 160 4.42 -12.19 18.02
CA ASP A 160 5.61 -11.39 18.31
C ASP A 160 6.80 -12.31 18.54
N ILE A 161 7.97 -11.84 18.11
CA ILE A 161 9.23 -12.56 18.21
C ILE A 161 9.72 -12.50 19.65
N ILE A 162 10.13 -13.65 20.17
CA ILE A 162 10.86 -13.74 21.42
C ILE A 162 12.34 -13.53 21.10
N ILE A 163 12.88 -12.38 21.51
CA ILE A 163 14.31 -12.14 21.44
C ILE A 163 15.04 -13.02 22.47
N GLU A 164 16.20 -13.55 22.11
CA GLU A 164 17.02 -14.36 23.00
C GLU A 164 18.52 -14.17 22.76
N TRP A 165 19.32 -14.54 23.76
CA TRP A 165 20.75 -14.78 23.53
C TRP A 165 20.91 -16.08 22.76
N ILE A 166 21.67 -16.02 21.67
CA ILE A 166 21.92 -17.17 20.80
C ILE A 166 23.41 -17.49 20.86
N PRO A 167 23.80 -18.66 21.41
CA PRO A 167 25.19 -19.09 21.37
C PRO A 167 25.70 -19.21 19.92
N TYR A 168 26.93 -18.74 19.67
CA TYR A 168 27.46 -18.63 18.32
C TYR A 168 27.63 -19.99 17.60
N ASP A 169 27.84 -21.07 18.36
CA ASP A 169 27.94 -22.45 17.86
C ASP A 169 26.62 -23.02 17.32
N ARG A 170 25.50 -22.27 17.46
CA ARG A 170 24.19 -22.61 16.90
C ARG A 170 24.02 -22.12 15.46
N PHE A 171 25.02 -21.47 14.87
CA PHE A 171 25.02 -21.04 13.47
C PHE A 171 25.89 -21.95 12.59
N ASP A 172 25.30 -22.45 11.50
CA ASP A 172 25.98 -23.21 10.43
C ASP A 172 25.98 -22.42 9.12
N ASN A 173 26.82 -22.83 8.16
CA ASN A 173 26.88 -22.27 6.80
C ASN A 173 26.97 -20.73 6.81
N ILE A 174 27.92 -20.19 7.58
CA ILE A 174 28.14 -18.75 7.66
C ILE A 174 28.80 -18.29 6.35
N GLU A 175 28.04 -17.57 5.54
CA GLU A 175 28.46 -16.97 4.27
C GLU A 175 28.70 -15.48 4.50
N GLU A 176 29.96 -15.03 4.41
CA GLU A 176 30.32 -13.63 4.58
C GLU A 176 29.95 -12.80 3.34
N ILE A 177 29.32 -11.65 3.58
CA ILE A 177 28.94 -10.70 2.54
C ILE A 177 29.57 -9.37 2.94
N GLU A 178 30.69 -9.02 2.30
CA GLU A 178 31.37 -7.77 2.58
C GLU A 178 30.56 -6.60 1.99
N ILE A 179 29.89 -5.83 2.85
CA ILE A 179 29.02 -4.69 2.46
C ILE A 179 29.66 -3.38 2.93
N GLY A 180 30.50 -2.78 2.09
CA GLY A 180 31.15 -1.50 2.42
C GLY A 180 31.95 -1.58 3.74
N PHE A 181 31.52 -0.85 4.78
CA PHE A 181 32.17 -0.80 6.10
C PHE A 181 31.50 -1.69 7.17
N THR A 182 30.51 -2.52 6.82
CA THR A 182 29.79 -3.36 7.79
C THR A 182 29.92 -4.84 7.42
N SER A 183 30.43 -5.66 8.34
CA SER A 183 30.48 -7.11 8.16
C SER A 183 29.08 -7.70 8.45
N VAL A 184 28.44 -8.22 7.40
CA VAL A 184 27.13 -8.87 7.47
C VAL A 184 27.26 -10.26 6.86
N CYS A 185 26.79 -11.29 7.57
CA CYS A 185 26.83 -12.67 7.09
C CYS A 185 25.42 -13.26 6.99
N SER A 186 25.23 -14.20 6.07
CA SER A 186 24.07 -15.10 6.10
C SER A 186 24.44 -16.36 6.86
N ALA A 187 23.56 -16.90 7.68
CA ALA A 187 23.80 -18.15 8.40
C ALA A 187 22.51 -18.96 8.57
N VAL A 188 22.66 -20.25 8.84
CA VAL A 188 21.58 -21.16 9.24
C VAL A 188 21.60 -21.30 10.75
N TRP A 189 20.53 -20.88 11.42
CA TRP A 189 20.35 -21.09 12.85
C TRP A 189 19.69 -22.45 13.12
N LYS A 190 20.43 -23.38 13.75
CA LYS A 190 20.05 -24.80 13.94
C LYS A 190 18.75 -24.99 14.72
N ASP A 191 18.57 -24.20 15.78
CA ASP A 191 17.37 -24.29 16.61
C ASP A 191 16.16 -23.64 15.96
N GLY A 192 16.40 -22.57 15.18
CA GLY A 192 15.36 -21.64 14.76
C GLY A 192 14.67 -20.95 15.94
N GLN A 193 13.70 -20.10 15.61
CA GLN A 193 12.97 -19.31 16.61
C GLN A 193 12.04 -20.17 17.47
N LEU A 194 11.92 -19.77 18.74
CA LEU A 194 10.83 -20.21 19.59
C LEU A 194 9.52 -19.51 19.20
N LYS A 195 8.53 -20.26 18.72
CA LYS A 195 7.23 -19.74 18.27
C LYS A 195 6.07 -20.39 19.00
N TYR A 196 4.98 -19.64 19.16
CA TYR A 196 3.74 -20.19 19.70
C TYR A 196 3.01 -21.00 18.63
N ASP A 197 2.90 -22.31 18.84
CA ASP A 197 2.08 -23.17 18.00
C ASP A 197 0.61 -23.04 18.46
N THR A 198 -0.24 -22.51 17.58
CA THR A 198 -1.65 -22.27 17.86
C THR A 198 -2.48 -23.56 17.96
N ASN A 199 -2.03 -24.66 17.34
CA ASN A 199 -2.68 -25.97 17.40
C ASN A 199 -2.31 -26.67 18.72
N ALA A 200 -1.01 -26.74 19.01
CA ALA A 200 -0.50 -27.40 20.22
C ALA A 200 -0.60 -26.52 21.48
N LYS A 201 -0.87 -25.23 21.33
CA LYS A 201 -1.01 -24.21 22.40
C LYS A 201 0.21 -24.14 23.32
N LYS A 202 1.39 -24.30 22.74
CA LYS A 202 2.68 -24.31 23.43
C LYS A 202 3.75 -23.66 22.56
N TYR A 203 4.82 -23.23 23.21
CA TYR A 203 6.01 -22.76 22.52
C TYR A 203 6.84 -23.93 22.04
N GLN A 204 7.29 -23.87 20.79
CA GLN A 204 8.15 -24.87 20.19
C GLN A 204 9.08 -24.24 19.17
N ARG A 205 10.16 -24.94 18.87
CA ARG A 205 11.12 -24.57 17.85
C ARG A 205 10.87 -25.41 16.60
N ASN A 206 10.80 -24.78 15.43
CA ASN A 206 10.51 -25.45 14.17
C ASN A 206 11.77 -25.74 13.32
N GLY A 207 12.92 -25.92 13.97
CA GLY A 207 14.18 -26.31 13.33
C GLY A 207 14.86 -25.20 12.51
N ASN A 208 15.80 -25.60 11.65
CA ASN A 208 16.72 -24.71 10.93
C ASN A 208 16.03 -23.52 10.24
N GLY A 209 16.50 -22.31 10.50
CA GLY A 209 16.04 -21.09 9.81
C GLY A 209 17.21 -20.21 9.36
N ARG A 210 17.16 -19.68 8.13
CA ARG A 210 18.17 -18.73 7.64
C ARG A 210 18.00 -17.37 8.31
N VAL A 211 19.12 -16.80 8.77
CA VAL A 211 19.20 -15.52 9.49
C VAL A 211 20.30 -14.65 8.90
N THR A 212 20.23 -13.36 9.18
CA THR A 212 21.30 -12.41 8.89
C THR A 212 22.04 -12.09 10.19
N LEU A 213 23.36 -12.21 10.19
CA LEU A 213 24.25 -11.87 11.29
C LEU A 213 24.92 -10.54 10.97
N LYS A 214 24.62 -9.48 11.71
CA LYS A 214 25.29 -8.19 11.57
C LYS A 214 26.32 -8.04 12.70
N SER A 215 27.62 -8.01 12.37
CA SER A 215 28.65 -7.72 13.38
C SER A 215 28.59 -6.24 13.74
N SER A 216 28.65 -5.94 15.03
CA SER A 216 28.79 -4.59 15.55
C SER A 216 30.24 -4.39 16.01
N GLN A 217 30.98 -3.56 15.28
CA GLN A 217 32.31 -3.08 15.68
C GLN A 217 32.21 -1.90 16.67
N ASN A 218 30.99 -1.56 17.07
CA ASN A 218 30.68 -0.40 17.89
C ASN A 218 30.86 -0.73 19.38
N THR A 219 30.90 0.32 20.20
CA THR A 219 30.83 0.18 21.66
C THR A 219 29.52 -0.49 22.09
N LEU A 220 29.49 -1.05 23.32
CA LEU A 220 28.28 -1.68 23.87
C LEU A 220 27.08 -0.71 23.86
N ASP A 221 27.27 0.55 24.25
CA ASP A 221 26.20 1.57 24.27
C ASP A 221 25.62 1.86 22.88
N GLU A 222 26.47 1.89 21.86
CA GLU A 222 26.04 2.09 20.47
C GLU A 222 25.24 0.88 19.95
N LEU A 223 25.65 -0.35 20.29
CA LEU A 223 24.88 -1.55 19.99
C LEU A 223 23.51 -1.52 20.69
N LEU A 224 23.48 -1.18 21.98
CA LEU A 224 22.23 -1.11 22.75
C LEU A 224 21.26 -0.09 22.17
N ASN A 225 21.77 1.03 21.65
CA ASN A 225 20.95 2.03 20.97
C ASN A 225 20.49 1.55 19.59
N GLU A 226 21.37 0.92 18.81
CA GLU A 226 21.01 0.35 17.51
C GLU A 226 19.90 -0.71 17.63
N VAL A 227 19.98 -1.58 18.65
CA VAL A 227 19.01 -2.66 18.81
C VAL A 227 17.57 -2.14 19.01
N LYS A 228 17.41 -0.94 19.59
CA LYS A 228 16.10 -0.32 19.82
C LYS A 228 15.34 0.02 18.53
N ASP A 229 16.03 0.16 17.40
CA ASP A 229 15.42 0.47 16.10
C ASP A 229 14.79 -0.77 15.42
N TYR A 230 15.12 -1.97 15.89
CA TYR A 230 14.54 -3.20 15.38
C TYR A 230 13.22 -3.55 16.07
N SER A 231 12.40 -4.34 15.38
CA SER A 231 11.09 -4.74 15.88
C SER A 231 11.02 -6.23 16.24
N ILE A 232 10.16 -6.55 17.19
CA ILE A 232 9.73 -7.92 17.47
C ILE A 232 8.37 -8.22 16.83
N ASN A 233 7.66 -7.21 16.32
CA ASN A 233 6.36 -7.38 15.69
C ASN A 233 6.57 -7.76 14.21
N ILE A 234 6.12 -8.95 13.83
CA ILE A 234 6.29 -9.48 12.46
C ILE A 234 5.57 -8.67 11.37
N TYR A 235 4.60 -7.82 11.74
CA TYR A 235 3.88 -6.92 10.85
C TYR A 235 4.52 -5.53 10.76
N SER A 236 5.60 -5.28 11.50
CA SER A 236 6.31 -4.01 11.47
C SER A 236 7.06 -3.81 10.15
N ASN A 237 7.10 -2.57 9.69
CA ASN A 237 7.95 -2.15 8.58
C ASN A 237 9.43 -2.04 8.99
N ALA A 238 9.77 -2.12 10.29
CA ALA A 238 11.16 -2.22 10.75
C ALA A 238 11.72 -3.65 10.55
N LEU A 239 13.04 -3.81 10.62
CA LEU A 239 13.65 -5.14 10.52
C LEU A 239 13.45 -5.91 11.82
N ASN A 240 13.18 -7.20 11.67
CA ASN A 240 12.85 -8.05 12.79
C ASN A 240 14.11 -8.59 13.45
N ILE A 241 14.24 -8.36 14.76
CA ILE A 241 15.34 -8.89 15.57
C ILE A 241 14.95 -10.23 16.20
N TYR A 242 15.81 -11.22 16.07
CA TYR A 242 15.64 -12.56 16.65
C TYR A 242 16.48 -12.75 17.90
N GLY A 243 17.62 -12.09 17.99
CA GLY A 243 18.52 -12.27 19.13
C GLY A 243 19.80 -11.48 19.03
N ILE A 244 20.62 -11.69 20.05
CA ILE A 244 21.99 -11.19 20.12
C ILE A 244 22.90 -12.40 20.34
N SER A 245 24.08 -12.37 19.73
CA SER A 245 25.14 -13.37 19.87
C SER A 245 26.47 -12.64 20.10
N GLN A 246 27.53 -13.38 20.41
CA GLN A 246 28.90 -12.85 20.40
C GLN A 246 29.81 -13.83 19.69
N ASN A 247 30.66 -13.32 18.80
CA ASN A 247 31.68 -14.12 18.15
C ASN A 247 32.74 -14.54 19.19
N PRO A 248 32.97 -15.85 19.42
CA PRO A 248 33.90 -16.30 20.43
C PRO A 248 35.36 -15.92 20.13
N ASN A 249 35.70 -15.72 18.85
CA ASN A 249 37.04 -15.40 18.37
C ASN A 249 37.32 -13.90 18.42
N THR A 250 36.45 -13.08 17.81
CA THR A 250 36.65 -11.62 17.73
C THR A 250 36.14 -10.88 18.97
N LYS A 251 35.31 -11.53 19.79
CA LYS A 251 34.57 -10.93 20.93
C LYS A 251 33.56 -9.86 20.54
N GLU A 252 33.36 -9.64 19.24
CA GLU A 252 32.35 -8.72 18.71
C GLU A 252 30.95 -9.27 18.94
N TYR A 253 30.04 -8.38 19.33
CA TYR A 253 28.63 -8.70 19.42
C TYR A 253 27.99 -8.72 18.04
N ILE A 254 27.03 -9.63 17.87
CA ILE A 254 26.34 -9.88 16.62
C ILE A 254 24.85 -9.70 16.86
N ILE A 255 24.22 -8.88 16.04
CA ILE A 255 22.77 -8.73 16.00
C ILE A 255 22.22 -9.77 15.02
N VAL A 256 21.29 -10.60 15.49
CA VAL A 256 20.69 -11.68 14.71
C VAL A 256 19.34 -11.21 14.20
N LEU A 257 19.24 -11.03 12.88
CA LEU A 257 18.09 -10.45 12.20
C LEU A 257 17.39 -11.47 11.31
N GLN A 258 16.13 -11.19 11.01
CA GLN A 258 15.41 -11.88 9.93
C GLN A 258 16.18 -11.79 8.61
N ASN A 259 16.20 -12.88 7.84
CA ASN A 259 16.80 -12.96 6.50
C ASN A 259 16.00 -12.19 5.43
N LYS A 260 15.75 -10.90 5.71
CA LYS A 260 15.17 -9.86 4.85
C LYS A 260 16.03 -8.60 4.89
N TYR A 261 17.22 -8.67 5.46
CA TYR A 261 18.13 -7.53 5.60
C TYR A 261 18.37 -6.83 4.26
N PHE A 262 18.69 -7.61 3.23
CA PHE A 262 18.91 -7.15 1.86
C PHE A 262 17.67 -6.69 1.09
N GLU A 263 16.48 -6.87 1.65
CA GLU A 263 15.27 -6.23 1.11
C GLU A 263 15.19 -4.76 1.53
N LYS A 264 15.82 -4.39 2.67
CA LYS A 264 15.72 -3.05 3.25
C LYS A 264 17.02 -2.26 3.19
N TYR A 265 18.16 -2.91 3.23
CA TYR A 265 19.47 -2.27 3.26
C TYR A 265 20.26 -2.54 1.97
N CYS A 266 20.99 -1.51 1.53
CA CYS A 266 21.82 -1.57 0.35
C CYS A 266 23.10 -2.37 0.58
N GLU A 267 23.33 -3.39 -0.24
CA GLU A 267 24.53 -4.25 -0.24
C GLU A 267 25.85 -3.51 -0.46
N SER A 268 25.81 -2.28 -1.00
CA SER A 268 27.04 -1.53 -1.30
C SER A 268 27.40 -0.50 -0.23
N CYS A 269 26.43 0.01 0.55
CA CYS A 269 26.69 1.07 1.54
C CYS A 269 25.99 0.91 2.89
N GLY A 270 25.20 -0.15 3.09
CA GLY A 270 24.48 -0.41 4.34
C GLY A 270 23.33 0.56 4.65
N LYS A 271 23.05 1.56 3.81
CA LYS A 271 21.93 2.51 4.01
C LYS A 271 20.59 1.88 3.63
N THR A 272 19.52 2.35 4.27
CA THR A 272 18.15 1.93 3.93
C THR A 272 17.77 2.34 2.51
N TYR A 273 17.03 1.48 1.82
CA TYR A 273 16.36 1.85 0.58
C TYR A 273 15.23 2.83 0.88
N SER A 274 15.12 3.90 0.09
CA SER A 274 14.06 4.90 0.24
C SER A 274 12.70 4.43 -0.31
N ARG A 275 12.68 3.39 -1.16
CA ARG A 275 11.48 2.84 -1.83
C ARG A 275 11.61 1.33 -2.08
N MET A 276 10.49 0.68 -2.42
CA MET A 276 10.36 -0.78 -2.61
C MET A 276 11.25 -1.42 -3.70
N HIS A 277 11.99 -0.64 -4.50
CA HIS A 277 12.72 -1.13 -5.68
C HIS A 277 14.22 -1.39 -5.47
N LYS A 278 14.69 -1.54 -4.23
CA LYS A 278 16.12 -1.84 -3.91
C LYS A 278 17.11 -0.86 -4.60
N TRP A 279 16.70 0.39 -4.80
CA TRP A 279 17.48 1.46 -5.42
C TRP A 279 18.04 2.39 -4.35
N CYS A 280 19.37 2.45 -4.22
CA CYS A 280 20.04 3.28 -3.22
C CYS A 280 20.54 4.58 -3.85
N ARG A 281 19.81 5.69 -3.63
CA ARG A 281 20.16 7.01 -4.18
C ARG A 281 21.62 7.38 -4.00
N THR A 282 22.17 7.20 -2.79
CA THR A 282 23.58 7.53 -2.53
C THR A 282 24.54 6.71 -3.39
N CYS A 283 24.37 5.40 -3.48
CA CYS A 283 25.22 4.55 -4.32
C CYS A 283 25.07 4.87 -5.80
N GLN A 284 23.85 5.18 -6.26
CA GLN A 284 23.61 5.46 -7.67
C GLN A 284 24.17 6.83 -8.07
N LEU A 285 23.99 7.87 -7.25
CA LEU A 285 24.66 9.16 -7.48
C LEU A 285 26.19 9.02 -7.45
N GLY A 286 26.72 8.18 -6.54
CA GLY A 286 28.15 7.88 -6.49
C GLY A 286 28.66 7.16 -7.75
N TYR A 287 27.87 6.22 -8.29
CA TYR A 287 28.16 5.56 -9.57
C TYR A 287 28.14 6.58 -10.72
N LEU A 288 27.06 7.36 -10.87
CA LEU A 288 26.91 8.32 -11.96
C LEU A 288 28.03 9.36 -11.96
N LYS A 289 28.35 9.92 -10.79
CA LYS A 289 29.46 10.87 -10.61
C LYS A 289 30.82 10.33 -11.02
N ARG A 290 31.04 9.01 -10.90
CA ARG A 290 32.32 8.38 -11.25
C ARG A 290 32.47 8.11 -12.74
N TYR A 291 31.37 7.90 -13.46
CA TYR A 291 31.40 7.42 -14.85
C TYR A 291 30.92 8.43 -15.90
N PHE A 292 30.22 9.49 -15.50
CA PHE A 292 29.63 10.48 -16.43
C PHE A 292 30.19 11.88 -16.20
N THR A 293 31.48 12.05 -16.54
CA THR A 293 32.19 13.34 -16.56
C THR A 293 32.81 13.54 -17.93
N CYS A 294 32.70 14.74 -18.47
CA CYS A 294 33.26 15.13 -19.76
C CYS A 294 34.55 15.94 -19.64
N GLY A 295 34.95 16.36 -18.43
CA GLY A 295 36.18 17.10 -18.18
C GLY A 295 36.05 18.61 -18.35
N ASP A 296 34.90 19.11 -18.83
CA ASP A 296 34.53 20.52 -18.74
C ASP A 296 33.84 20.79 -17.40
N GLY A 297 34.46 21.61 -16.55
CA GLY A 297 33.96 21.85 -15.20
C GLY A 297 32.55 22.43 -15.13
N LYS A 298 32.12 23.26 -16.10
CA LYS A 298 30.78 23.86 -16.09
C LYS A 298 29.72 22.87 -16.55
N ILE A 299 30.04 22.06 -17.56
CA ILE A 299 29.15 21.02 -18.05
C ILE A 299 29.04 19.86 -17.05
N ASP A 300 30.15 19.48 -16.43
CA ASP A 300 30.14 18.46 -15.36
C ASP A 300 29.31 18.93 -14.16
N GLU A 301 29.40 20.21 -13.77
CA GLU A 301 28.52 20.79 -12.75
C GLU A 301 27.04 20.74 -13.14
N LEU A 302 26.70 21.04 -14.40
CA LEU A 302 25.34 20.92 -14.91
C LEU A 302 24.85 19.46 -14.85
N ILE A 303 25.63 18.51 -15.34
CA ILE A 303 25.28 17.08 -15.33
C ILE A 303 25.08 16.59 -13.90
N GLN A 304 25.96 16.95 -12.97
CA GLN A 304 25.85 16.57 -11.56
C GLN A 304 24.65 17.23 -10.88
N ASP A 305 24.36 18.50 -11.16
CA ASP A 305 23.16 19.19 -10.66
C ASP A 305 21.89 18.47 -11.14
N MET A 306 21.84 18.11 -12.42
CA MET A 306 20.73 17.38 -13.03
C MET A 306 20.57 15.98 -12.43
N GLN A 307 21.65 15.21 -12.34
CA GLN A 307 21.64 13.87 -11.75
C GLN A 307 21.27 13.89 -10.26
N SER A 308 21.64 14.94 -9.52
CA SER A 308 21.29 15.07 -8.10
C SER A 308 19.78 15.10 -7.86
N ARG A 309 18.98 15.49 -8.86
CA ARG A 309 17.51 15.56 -8.80
C ARG A 309 16.84 14.18 -8.86
N ILE A 310 17.57 13.15 -9.30
CA ILE A 310 17.09 11.77 -9.39
C ILE A 310 16.70 11.26 -8.00
N SER A 311 15.48 10.74 -7.92
CA SER A 311 14.86 10.22 -6.70
C SER A 311 14.18 8.85 -6.89
N ASN A 312 13.99 8.43 -8.14
CA ASN A 312 13.37 7.17 -8.55
C ASN A 312 14.29 6.42 -9.54
N PRO A 313 14.36 5.07 -9.50
CA PRO A 313 15.02 4.27 -10.54
C PRO A 313 14.49 4.50 -11.97
N LYS A 314 13.23 4.95 -12.12
CA LYS A 314 12.62 5.28 -13.42
C LYS A 314 12.92 6.70 -13.91
N ASP A 315 13.56 7.55 -13.09
CA ASP A 315 13.89 8.91 -13.50
C ASP A 315 14.93 8.88 -14.63
N ILE A 316 14.83 9.83 -15.55
CA ILE A 316 15.76 9.95 -16.68
C ILE A 316 17.15 10.30 -16.15
N ILE A 317 18.16 9.60 -16.66
CA ILE A 317 19.56 9.90 -16.38
C ILE A 317 20.04 10.93 -17.39
N PHE A 318 20.27 12.16 -16.92
CA PHE A 318 20.86 13.21 -17.73
C PHE A 318 22.37 12.96 -17.93
N GLU A 319 22.83 12.98 -19.17
CA GLU A 319 24.25 12.74 -19.51
C GLU A 319 24.75 13.57 -20.69
N LEU A 320 26.08 13.58 -20.90
CA LEU A 320 26.66 14.05 -22.16
C LEU A 320 26.67 12.89 -23.15
N ILE A 321 26.02 13.08 -24.30
CA ILE A 321 25.89 12.06 -25.34
C ILE A 321 26.84 12.43 -26.48
N PRO A 322 27.85 11.60 -26.78
CA PRO A 322 28.73 11.81 -27.93
C PRO A 322 27.93 11.89 -29.23
N TYR A 323 28.27 12.83 -30.12
CA TYR A 323 27.47 13.06 -31.34
C TYR A 323 27.52 11.87 -32.33
N ASP A 324 28.60 11.09 -32.30
CA ASP A 324 28.77 9.87 -33.10
C ASP A 324 27.82 8.72 -32.72
N GLN A 325 27.08 8.87 -31.62
CA GLN A 325 26.01 7.98 -31.17
C GLN A 325 24.70 8.18 -31.93
N PHE A 326 24.59 9.20 -32.78
CA PHE A 326 23.39 9.48 -33.56
C PHE A 326 23.55 9.03 -35.02
N ASP A 327 22.62 8.20 -35.49
CA ASP A 327 22.42 7.84 -36.90
C ASP A 327 21.23 8.59 -37.49
N ASP A 328 21.12 8.58 -38.82
CA ASP A 328 19.99 9.14 -39.58
C ASP A 328 19.61 10.57 -39.17
N VAL A 329 20.62 11.43 -39.02
CA VAL A 329 20.43 12.83 -38.62
C VAL A 329 19.78 13.61 -39.76
N GLU A 330 18.49 13.91 -39.62
CA GLU A 330 17.71 14.70 -40.56
C GLU A 330 17.48 16.12 -40.01
N ARG A 331 17.58 17.13 -40.86
CA ARG A 331 17.33 18.53 -40.48
C ARG A 331 15.86 18.90 -40.67
N ASP A 332 15.26 19.44 -39.63
CA ASP A 332 13.89 19.98 -39.58
C ASP A 332 13.97 21.52 -39.45
N PRO A 333 12.97 22.32 -39.91
CA PRO A 333 12.90 23.76 -39.65
C PRO A 333 13.19 24.23 -38.21
N ILE A 334 13.05 23.36 -37.18
CA ILE A 334 13.23 23.73 -35.76
C ILE A 334 14.44 23.03 -35.09
N GLY A 335 15.16 22.14 -35.79
CA GLY A 335 16.31 21.42 -35.22
C GLY A 335 16.78 20.22 -36.05
N TYR A 336 17.16 19.13 -35.38
CA TYR A 336 17.48 17.85 -36.01
C TYR A 336 16.65 16.72 -35.41
N SER A 337 16.42 15.66 -36.18
CA SER A 337 15.92 14.38 -35.68
C SER A 337 16.97 13.29 -35.95
N ALA A 338 17.17 12.36 -35.03
CA ALA A 338 18.19 11.32 -35.16
C ALA A 338 17.83 10.05 -34.39
N ILE A 339 18.48 8.94 -34.73
CA ILE A 339 18.37 7.66 -34.00
C ILE A 339 19.56 7.53 -33.06
N TRP A 340 19.30 7.35 -31.77
CA TRP A 340 20.38 7.13 -30.80
C TRP A 340 20.72 5.63 -30.70
N LYS A 341 21.93 5.26 -31.14
CA LYS A 341 22.46 3.88 -31.18
C LYS A 341 22.33 3.16 -29.85
N ASP A 342 23.02 3.68 -28.84
CA ASP A 342 23.03 3.08 -27.51
C ASP A 342 21.75 3.42 -26.72
N GLY A 343 21.10 4.53 -27.05
CA GLY A 343 19.89 4.98 -26.37
C GLY A 343 20.10 5.31 -24.88
N PRO A 344 19.02 5.64 -24.15
CA PRO A 344 19.11 6.16 -22.80
C PRO A 344 19.53 5.10 -21.78
N LEU A 345 20.22 5.55 -20.74
CA LEU A 345 20.59 4.73 -19.60
C LEU A 345 19.39 4.52 -18.68
N VAL A 346 19.03 3.26 -18.43
CA VAL A 346 17.89 2.89 -17.57
C VAL A 346 18.35 1.95 -16.46
N TYR A 347 17.86 2.17 -15.24
CA TYR A 347 18.15 1.31 -14.11
C TYR A 347 17.25 0.08 -14.11
N ASN A 348 17.83 -1.11 -14.23
CA ASN A 348 17.10 -2.36 -14.07
C ASN A 348 17.05 -2.75 -12.58
N SER A 349 15.85 -2.81 -12.01
CA SER A 349 15.67 -3.10 -10.56
C SER A 349 15.94 -4.57 -10.20
N ASP A 350 15.83 -5.50 -11.16
CA ASP A 350 16.06 -6.93 -10.94
C ASP A 350 17.56 -7.25 -10.96
N THR A 351 18.28 -6.73 -11.95
CA THR A 351 19.73 -6.92 -12.09
C THR A 351 20.55 -5.91 -11.30
N ARG A 352 19.90 -4.83 -10.81
CA ARG A 352 20.48 -3.71 -10.05
C ARG A 352 21.60 -2.96 -10.78
N ARG A 353 21.58 -3.03 -12.11
CA ARG A 353 22.58 -2.42 -12.98
C ARG A 353 21.89 -1.50 -13.97
N TYR A 354 22.63 -0.47 -14.39
CA TYR A 354 22.24 0.34 -15.51
C TYR A 354 22.44 -0.44 -16.81
N SER A 355 21.46 -0.36 -17.70
CA SER A 355 21.51 -0.90 -19.05
C SER A 355 21.01 0.15 -20.04
N ARG A 356 21.50 0.04 -21.26
CA ARG A 356 21.13 0.89 -22.39
C ARG A 356 19.86 0.35 -23.06
N LEU A 357 18.94 1.24 -23.43
CA LEU A 357 17.76 0.91 -24.24
C LEU A 357 17.99 1.38 -25.68
N PRO A 358 18.54 0.54 -26.57
CA PRO A 358 18.95 0.99 -27.90
C PRO A 358 17.75 1.34 -28.81
N ASN A 359 18.03 2.16 -29.83
CA ASN A 359 17.16 2.39 -31.00
C ASN A 359 15.86 3.18 -30.75
N GLY A 360 15.96 4.36 -30.16
CA GLY A 360 14.87 5.35 -30.13
C GLY A 360 15.10 6.49 -31.14
N LYS A 361 14.03 7.06 -31.70
CA LYS A 361 14.10 8.33 -32.47
C LYS A 361 14.03 9.50 -31.48
N PHE A 362 14.98 10.43 -31.60
CA PHE A 362 15.13 11.59 -30.73
C PHE A 362 15.17 12.88 -31.55
N ALA A 363 14.70 13.97 -30.96
CA ALA A 363 14.90 15.32 -31.46
C ALA A 363 16.15 15.92 -30.81
N LEU A 364 17.02 16.52 -31.63
CA LEU A 364 18.17 17.29 -31.18
C LEU A 364 17.84 18.76 -31.43
N LYS A 365 17.48 19.47 -30.35
CA LYS A 365 17.16 20.89 -30.43
C LYS A 365 18.46 21.70 -30.44
N LEU A 366 18.69 22.41 -31.55
CA LEU A 366 19.79 23.36 -31.67
C LEU A 366 19.45 24.63 -30.90
N LEU A 367 20.37 25.08 -30.04
CA LEU A 367 20.28 26.36 -29.37
C LEU A 367 21.40 27.25 -29.94
N ASP A 368 21.05 28.07 -30.93
CA ASP A 368 21.97 28.93 -31.67
C ASP A 368 22.77 29.86 -30.73
N GLY A 369 24.08 29.96 -30.97
CA GLY A 369 25.00 30.83 -30.20
C GLY A 369 25.44 30.27 -28.85
N SER A 370 25.14 29.00 -28.53
CA SER A 370 25.41 28.39 -27.23
C SER A 370 26.90 28.25 -26.88
N LYS A 371 27.77 28.14 -27.89
CA LYS A 371 29.23 28.04 -27.70
C LYS A 371 29.83 29.27 -26.99
N ASP A 372 29.30 30.47 -27.27
CA ASP A 372 29.80 31.74 -26.72
C ASP A 372 29.06 32.16 -25.42
N MET A 373 27.94 31.50 -25.08
CA MET A 373 27.06 31.86 -23.95
C MET A 373 26.66 30.64 -23.10
N ILE A 374 27.64 29.82 -22.69
CA ILE A 374 27.42 28.59 -21.90
C ILE A 374 26.56 28.80 -20.63
N SER A 375 26.67 29.97 -19.98
CA SER A 375 25.88 30.29 -18.78
C SER A 375 24.38 30.43 -19.09
N GLU A 376 24.03 31.06 -20.22
CA GLU A 376 22.64 31.19 -20.66
C GLU A 376 22.07 29.84 -21.10
N PHE A 377 22.89 29.02 -21.76
CA PHE A 377 22.54 27.65 -22.09
C PHE A 377 22.22 26.83 -20.82
N ILE A 378 23.09 26.89 -19.80
CA ILE A 378 22.87 26.20 -18.51
C ILE A 378 21.57 26.67 -17.85
N ILE A 379 21.28 27.97 -17.86
CA ILE A 379 20.01 28.51 -17.32
C ILE A 379 18.82 27.93 -18.08
N LYS A 380 18.84 27.96 -19.42
CA LYS A 380 17.76 27.39 -20.25
C LYS A 380 17.55 25.90 -19.97
N VAL A 381 18.62 25.11 -19.91
CA VAL A 381 18.52 23.67 -19.59
C VAL A 381 17.91 23.47 -18.21
N LYS A 382 18.31 24.26 -17.21
CA LYS A 382 17.74 24.20 -15.86
C LYS A 382 16.27 24.62 -15.83
N GLU A 383 15.86 25.62 -16.58
CA GLU A 383 14.45 26.06 -16.70
C GLU A 383 13.56 24.98 -17.31
N TYR A 384 13.98 24.41 -18.45
CA TYR A 384 13.28 23.25 -19.02
C TYR A 384 13.18 22.10 -18.00
N SER A 385 14.18 21.98 -17.13
CA SER A 385 14.27 20.92 -16.14
C SER A 385 13.52 21.17 -14.83
N ILE A 386 13.13 22.42 -14.54
CA ILE A 386 12.34 22.81 -13.36
C ILE A 386 10.84 22.59 -13.63
N ASN A 387 10.41 22.74 -14.89
CA ASN A 387 9.04 22.46 -15.33
C ASN A 387 8.69 20.95 -15.39
N ILE A 388 9.63 20.05 -15.04
CA ILE A 388 9.53 18.58 -15.08
C ILE A 388 8.55 17.98 -14.03
N SER A 389 7.83 18.79 -13.25
CA SER A 389 6.62 18.26 -12.59
C SER A 389 5.48 17.99 -13.59
N SER A 390 5.60 18.42 -14.84
CA SER A 390 4.74 18.04 -15.96
C SER A 390 5.52 17.29 -17.05
N ASN A 391 4.93 16.20 -17.53
CA ASN A 391 5.53 15.15 -18.36
C ASN A 391 5.82 15.53 -19.83
N ILE A 392 6.14 16.79 -20.15
CA ILE A 392 5.99 17.33 -21.51
C ILE A 392 7.30 17.32 -22.32
N LEU A 393 8.48 17.49 -21.72
CA LEU A 393 9.77 17.38 -22.42
C LEU A 393 10.73 16.44 -21.69
N LYS A 394 10.89 15.21 -22.20
CA LYS A 394 11.89 14.25 -21.67
C LYS A 394 13.27 14.62 -22.21
N ILE A 395 14.07 15.32 -21.41
CA ILE A 395 15.45 15.69 -21.74
C ILE A 395 16.39 14.60 -21.23
N TYR A 396 17.10 13.96 -22.16
CA TYR A 396 18.01 12.86 -21.88
C TYR A 396 19.45 13.33 -21.68
N GLY A 397 19.77 14.52 -22.15
CA GLY A 397 21.13 15.00 -22.05
C GLY A 397 21.43 16.10 -23.04
N ILE A 398 22.72 16.31 -23.22
CA ILE A 398 23.26 17.28 -24.16
C ILE A 398 24.26 16.60 -25.09
N SER A 399 24.44 17.17 -26.27
CA SER A 399 25.48 16.78 -27.22
C SER A 399 26.21 18.01 -27.70
N ILE A 400 27.37 17.80 -28.33
CA ILE A 400 28.15 18.88 -28.94
C ILE A 400 28.14 18.63 -30.44
N HIS A 401 27.65 19.60 -31.21
CA HIS A 401 27.67 19.51 -32.66
C HIS A 401 29.12 19.49 -33.15
N PRO A 402 29.53 18.53 -34.00
CA PRO A 402 30.93 18.32 -34.35
C PRO A 402 31.53 19.50 -35.14
N ASP A 403 30.75 20.09 -36.06
CA ASP A 403 31.25 21.17 -36.94
C ASP A 403 31.26 22.56 -36.27
N THR A 404 30.19 22.92 -35.57
CA THR A 404 30.05 24.26 -34.97
C THR A 404 30.62 24.32 -33.55
N GLY A 405 30.60 23.19 -32.82
CA GLY A 405 30.87 23.14 -31.39
C GLY A 405 29.74 23.67 -30.52
N ASP A 406 28.54 23.88 -31.09
CA ASP A 406 27.36 24.30 -30.34
C ASP A 406 26.79 23.13 -29.52
N TYR A 407 26.17 23.47 -28.39
CA TYR A 407 25.46 22.50 -27.57
C TYR A 407 24.07 22.20 -28.14
N LEU A 408 23.77 20.92 -28.26
CA LEU A 408 22.48 20.36 -28.66
C LEU A 408 21.77 19.83 -27.42
N LEU A 409 20.48 20.09 -27.31
CA LEU A 409 19.65 19.49 -26.28
C LEU A 409 18.95 18.24 -26.83
N ASN A 410 19.16 17.09 -26.20
CA ASN A 410 18.62 15.83 -26.66
C ASN A 410 17.31 15.53 -25.94
N CYS A 411 16.20 15.59 -26.68
CA CYS A 411 14.87 15.36 -26.14
C CYS A 411 14.05 14.41 -27.02
N VAL A 412 13.03 13.78 -26.44
CA VAL A 412 11.95 13.17 -27.24
C VAL A 412 10.85 14.21 -27.33
N SER A 413 10.68 14.84 -28.50
CA SER A 413 9.47 15.62 -28.79
C SER A 413 8.35 14.63 -29.11
N GLY A 414 7.52 14.33 -28.12
CA GLY A 414 6.30 13.56 -28.35
C GLY A 414 5.16 14.39 -28.96
N VAL A 415 5.33 15.70 -29.10
CA VAL A 415 4.21 16.61 -29.32
C VAL A 415 4.61 17.79 -30.21
N ASP A 416 3.67 18.23 -31.06
CA ASP A 416 3.71 19.50 -31.77
C ASP A 416 3.91 20.67 -30.78
N GLU A 417 4.86 21.57 -31.06
CA GLU A 417 5.19 22.74 -30.22
C GLU A 417 3.94 23.57 -29.84
N LYS A 418 2.92 23.60 -30.69
CA LYS A 418 1.65 24.26 -30.39
C LYS A 418 0.89 23.61 -29.23
N ILE A 419 0.88 22.28 -29.13
CA ILE A 419 0.25 21.57 -28.03
C ILE A 419 1.04 21.79 -26.75
N ASP A 420 2.38 21.76 -26.82
CA ASP A 420 3.24 21.99 -25.65
C ASP A 420 2.99 23.38 -25.04
N ASN A 421 2.98 24.42 -25.89
CA ASN A 421 2.66 25.78 -25.46
C ASN A 421 1.24 25.86 -24.88
N PHE A 422 0.28 25.18 -25.50
CA PHE A 422 -1.11 25.14 -25.03
C PHE A 422 -1.26 24.44 -23.66
N ILE A 423 -0.55 23.33 -23.41
CA ILE A 423 -0.58 22.65 -22.12
C ILE A 423 -0.02 23.57 -21.05
N GLN A 424 1.08 24.28 -21.32
CA GLN A 424 1.64 25.27 -20.38
C GLN A 424 0.63 26.39 -20.09
N GLU A 425 -0.03 26.93 -21.12
CA GLU A 425 -1.10 27.93 -20.93
C GLU A 425 -2.24 27.42 -20.05
N MET A 426 -2.62 26.15 -20.17
CA MET A 426 -3.66 25.54 -19.33
C MET A 426 -3.17 25.35 -17.89
N GLN A 427 -1.94 24.89 -17.69
CA GLN A 427 -1.36 24.69 -16.35
C GLN A 427 -1.20 26.00 -15.58
N LEU A 428 -0.88 27.12 -16.25
CA LEU A 428 -0.77 28.44 -15.62
C LEU A 428 -2.11 28.98 -15.07
N LYS A 429 -3.25 28.38 -15.43
CA LYS A 429 -4.57 28.76 -14.92
C LYS A 429 -4.89 28.13 -13.57
N VAL A 430 -4.12 27.15 -13.12
CA VAL A 430 -4.30 26.47 -11.82
C VAL A 430 -4.13 27.49 -10.70
N ASN A 431 -5.16 27.67 -9.88
CA ASN A 431 -5.17 28.64 -8.80
C ASN A 431 -5.55 28.01 -7.44
N ASN A 432 -6.05 26.78 -7.45
CA ASN A 432 -6.42 26.02 -6.27
C ASN A 432 -5.65 24.69 -6.23
N PRO A 433 -5.17 24.23 -5.06
CA PRO A 433 -4.55 22.90 -4.94
C PRO A 433 -5.42 21.73 -5.39
N LYS A 434 -6.76 21.90 -5.46
CA LYS A 434 -7.69 20.87 -5.93
C LYS A 434 -7.91 20.89 -7.45
N ASP A 435 -7.45 21.91 -8.16
CA ASP A 435 -7.59 21.98 -9.61
C ASP A 435 -6.84 20.83 -10.28
N LEU A 436 -7.34 20.44 -11.44
CA LEU A 436 -6.74 19.39 -12.24
C LEU A 436 -5.47 19.92 -12.91
N LEU A 437 -4.40 19.12 -12.83
CA LEU A 437 -3.18 19.39 -13.57
C LEU A 437 -3.33 18.82 -14.98
N PHE A 438 -3.65 19.70 -15.94
CA PHE A 438 -3.78 19.34 -17.35
C PHE A 438 -2.43 18.89 -17.92
N GLU A 439 -2.32 17.68 -18.47
CA GLU A 439 -1.05 17.14 -18.99
C GLU A 439 -1.17 16.44 -20.35
N TRP A 440 -0.03 16.20 -21.00
CA TRP A 440 0.04 15.23 -22.10
C TRP A 440 0.04 13.81 -21.52
N VAL A 441 -0.82 12.94 -22.04
CA VAL A 441 -0.89 11.54 -21.63
C VAL A 441 -0.42 10.66 -22.78
N SER A 442 0.62 9.88 -22.52
CA SER A 442 1.19 8.98 -23.53
C SER A 442 0.18 7.89 -23.91
N PRO A 443 -0.01 7.55 -25.20
CA PRO A 443 -1.06 6.62 -25.62
C PRO A 443 -0.92 5.21 -25.02
N ASP A 444 0.32 4.78 -24.75
CA ASP A 444 0.66 3.50 -24.10
C ASP A 444 0.22 3.40 -22.63
N GLN A 445 -0.16 4.53 -22.01
CA GLN A 445 -0.67 4.56 -20.63
C GLN A 445 -2.12 4.11 -20.51
N PHE A 446 -2.82 3.96 -21.65
CA PHE A 446 -4.23 3.57 -21.67
C PHE A 446 -4.39 2.07 -21.92
N TYR A 447 -5.20 1.43 -21.09
CA TYR A 447 -5.59 0.03 -21.23
C TYR A 447 -7.10 -0.14 -21.01
N ASP A 448 -7.63 -1.35 -21.25
CA ASP A 448 -9.08 -1.63 -21.21
C ASP A 448 -9.91 -0.73 -22.15
N LEU A 449 -9.38 -0.35 -23.32
CA LEU A 449 -10.08 0.50 -24.28
C LEU A 449 -11.36 -0.17 -24.80
N LYS A 450 -12.50 0.54 -24.68
CA LYS A 450 -13.79 0.14 -25.23
C LYS A 450 -14.46 1.32 -25.91
N GLU A 451 -14.87 1.18 -27.16
CA GLU A 451 -15.67 2.19 -27.83
C GLU A 451 -17.04 2.28 -27.15
N ILE A 452 -17.42 3.49 -26.70
CA ILE A 452 -18.69 3.76 -26.03
C ILE A 452 -19.65 4.60 -26.89
N GLY A 453 -19.16 5.15 -27.99
CA GLY A 453 -20.02 5.74 -29.02
C GLY A 453 -19.23 6.48 -30.10
N LYS A 454 -19.81 6.53 -31.28
CA LYS A 454 -19.26 7.20 -32.47
C LYS A 454 -20.34 8.06 -33.12
N GLY A 455 -20.02 9.32 -33.41
CA GLY A 455 -20.99 10.25 -34.00
C GLY A 455 -20.37 11.53 -34.52
N GLY A 456 -20.91 12.05 -35.62
CA GLY A 456 -20.44 13.29 -36.25
C GLY A 456 -19.00 13.19 -36.76
N PHE A 457 -18.06 13.71 -35.96
CA PHE A 457 -16.61 13.85 -36.26
C PHE A 457 -15.71 13.35 -35.10
N ALA A 458 -16.27 12.56 -34.19
CA ALA A 458 -15.52 12.04 -33.04
C ALA A 458 -15.94 10.62 -32.67
N THR A 459 -14.95 9.87 -32.19
CA THR A 459 -15.13 8.56 -31.57
C THR A 459 -14.76 8.67 -30.09
N VAL A 460 -15.61 8.15 -29.20
CA VAL A 460 -15.38 8.19 -27.76
C VAL A 460 -15.13 6.76 -27.25
N TYR A 461 -14.01 6.59 -26.57
CA TYR A 461 -13.62 5.35 -25.89
C TYR A 461 -13.68 5.53 -24.38
N SER A 462 -14.03 4.49 -23.62
CA SER A 462 -13.67 4.39 -22.20
C SER A 462 -12.33 3.67 -22.09
N ALA A 463 -11.43 4.15 -21.24
CA ALA A 463 -10.15 3.52 -20.96
C ALA A 463 -9.77 3.69 -19.49
N LYS A 464 -8.84 2.87 -19.00
CA LYS A 464 -8.14 3.10 -17.73
C LYS A 464 -6.76 3.68 -18.00
N TRP A 465 -6.33 4.59 -17.14
CA TRP A 465 -5.00 5.20 -17.18
C TRP A 465 -4.11 4.54 -16.12
N GLU A 466 -3.05 3.86 -16.54
CA GLU A 466 -2.11 3.11 -15.68
C GLU A 466 -1.50 3.98 -14.58
N ASP A 467 -0.78 5.04 -14.95
CA ASP A 467 -0.22 5.96 -13.97
C ASP A 467 -1.29 6.84 -13.31
N GLY A 468 -2.32 7.23 -14.06
CA GLY A 468 -3.41 8.10 -13.62
C GLY A 468 -3.02 9.58 -13.41
N PRO A 469 -4.00 10.45 -13.12
CA PRO A 469 -3.76 11.89 -13.04
C PRO A 469 -3.01 12.25 -11.75
N LEU A 470 -2.27 13.36 -11.82
CA LEU A 470 -1.63 13.98 -10.66
C LEU A 470 -2.67 14.71 -9.80
N SER A 471 -2.67 14.43 -8.49
CA SER A 471 -3.52 15.08 -7.50
C SER A 471 -2.70 15.58 -6.32
N TYR A 472 -3.01 16.79 -5.82
CA TYR A 472 -2.33 17.33 -4.65
C TYR A 472 -2.85 16.68 -3.37
N ASN A 473 -1.95 15.98 -2.67
CA ASN A 473 -2.24 15.43 -1.36
C ASN A 473 -1.92 16.48 -0.27
N ALA A 474 -2.96 16.96 0.41
CA ALA A 474 -2.83 17.98 1.45
C ALA A 474 -2.09 17.48 2.71
N GLU A 475 -2.11 16.18 2.99
CA GLU A 475 -1.44 15.58 4.14
C GLU A 475 0.06 15.43 3.90
N THR A 476 0.45 14.95 2.71
CA THR A 476 1.86 14.76 2.34
C THR A 476 2.49 16.01 1.73
N LYS A 477 1.67 17.02 1.41
CA LYS A 477 2.03 18.28 0.73
C LYS A 477 2.76 18.06 -0.59
N LYS A 478 2.40 17.00 -1.32
CA LYS A 478 3.01 16.59 -2.59
C LYS A 478 1.95 16.22 -3.61
N TYR A 479 2.29 16.31 -4.88
CA TYR A 479 1.49 15.72 -5.94
C TYR A 479 1.77 14.22 -6.01
N GLU A 480 0.70 13.44 -6.03
CA GLU A 480 0.71 11.98 -6.11
C GLU A 480 -0.19 11.55 -7.27
N ARG A 481 0.21 10.51 -7.99
CA ARG A 481 -0.63 9.97 -9.07
C ARG A 481 -1.68 9.02 -8.51
N ILE A 482 -2.88 9.04 -9.08
CA ILE A 482 -3.99 8.15 -8.72
C ILE A 482 -4.15 7.09 -9.83
N PRO A 483 -3.45 5.94 -9.73
CA PRO A 483 -3.43 4.94 -10.79
C PRO A 483 -4.79 4.27 -11.01
N ASP A 484 -4.93 3.62 -12.17
CA ASP A 484 -6.06 2.76 -12.55
C ASP A 484 -7.44 3.45 -12.58
N MET A 485 -7.45 4.79 -12.65
CA MET A 485 -8.67 5.58 -12.82
C MET A 485 -9.24 5.43 -14.23
N SER A 486 -10.57 5.42 -14.34
CA SER A 486 -11.28 5.33 -15.63
C SER A 486 -11.53 6.71 -16.23
N PHE A 487 -11.45 6.81 -17.55
CA PHE A 487 -11.61 8.06 -18.30
C PHE A 487 -12.33 7.83 -19.62
N ALA A 488 -12.92 8.90 -20.15
CA ALA A 488 -13.45 8.96 -21.50
C ALA A 488 -12.42 9.62 -22.42
N LEU A 489 -11.96 8.90 -23.45
CA LEU A 489 -11.07 9.39 -24.48
C LEU A 489 -11.89 9.80 -25.70
N LYS A 490 -11.95 11.10 -25.98
CA LYS A 490 -12.65 11.62 -27.16
C LYS A 490 -11.64 11.91 -28.26
N CYS A 491 -11.60 11.05 -29.27
CA CYS A 491 -10.78 11.17 -30.47
C CYS A 491 -11.52 11.98 -31.53
N MET A 492 -10.88 13.01 -32.08
CA MET A 492 -11.43 13.86 -33.14
C MET A 492 -10.78 13.49 -34.47
N ASP A 493 -11.59 13.14 -35.47
CA ASP A 493 -11.08 12.72 -36.79
C ASP A 493 -10.38 13.89 -37.52
N ASN A 494 -9.22 13.65 -38.15
CA ASN A 494 -8.40 14.64 -38.87
C ASN A 494 -7.95 15.84 -38.02
N SER A 495 -7.71 15.61 -36.73
CA SER A 495 -7.33 16.66 -35.79
C SER A 495 -5.92 17.21 -36.03
N GLN A 496 -5.04 16.42 -36.65
CA GLN A 496 -3.70 16.86 -37.04
C GLN A 496 -3.73 18.00 -38.07
N ASP A 497 -4.70 17.97 -39.01
CA ASP A 497 -4.85 19.02 -40.04
C ASP A 497 -5.56 20.28 -39.51
N MET A 498 -6.13 20.22 -38.30
CA MET A 498 -6.97 21.27 -37.71
C MET A 498 -6.65 21.52 -36.22
N ILE A 499 -5.36 21.57 -35.88
CA ILE A 499 -4.89 21.71 -34.48
C ILE A 499 -5.49 22.92 -33.75
N ASP A 500 -5.62 24.07 -34.40
CA ASP A 500 -6.17 25.28 -33.77
C ASP A 500 -7.67 25.13 -33.44
N VAL A 501 -8.41 24.36 -34.26
CA VAL A 501 -9.82 24.02 -34.00
C VAL A 501 -9.92 23.05 -32.83
N PHE A 502 -9.05 22.03 -32.79
CA PHE A 502 -8.96 21.10 -31.68
C PHE A 502 -8.66 21.83 -30.37
N LEU A 503 -7.62 22.65 -30.31
CA LEU A 503 -7.20 23.38 -29.12
C LEU A 503 -8.26 24.38 -28.63
N ASN A 504 -8.96 25.05 -29.55
CA ASN A 504 -10.08 25.90 -29.16
C ASN A 504 -11.21 25.11 -28.51
N LYS A 505 -11.51 23.90 -29.01
CA LYS A 505 -12.50 23.01 -28.40
C LYS A 505 -12.06 22.50 -27.01
N VAL A 506 -10.75 22.28 -26.81
CA VAL A 506 -10.19 21.93 -25.49
C VAL A 506 -10.48 23.03 -24.45
N LYS A 507 -10.49 24.32 -24.85
CA LYS A 507 -10.77 25.46 -23.95
C LYS A 507 -12.21 25.50 -23.43
N ASP A 508 -13.14 24.77 -24.04
CA ASP A 508 -14.53 24.70 -23.58
C ASP A 508 -14.68 23.86 -22.29
N TYR A 509 -13.70 23.00 -22.03
CA TYR A 509 -13.62 22.15 -20.84
C TYR A 509 -12.90 22.88 -19.69
N SER A 510 -13.10 22.38 -18.48
CA SER A 510 -12.57 23.02 -17.27
C SER A 510 -11.61 22.13 -16.50
N ILE A 511 -10.57 22.76 -15.96
CA ILE A 511 -9.61 22.16 -15.03
C ILE A 511 -9.89 22.58 -13.58
N ASP A 512 -10.70 23.63 -13.38
CA ASP A 512 -11.05 24.15 -12.06
C ASP A 512 -11.95 23.16 -11.34
N TYR A 513 -11.61 22.76 -10.11
CA TYR A 513 -12.39 21.78 -9.35
C TYR A 513 -13.84 22.23 -9.07
N LEU A 514 -14.08 23.53 -8.85
CA LEU A 514 -15.37 24.10 -8.47
C LEU A 514 -16.28 24.39 -9.67
N ASP A 515 -15.76 24.35 -10.89
CA ASP A 515 -16.55 24.58 -12.09
C ASP A 515 -17.55 23.41 -12.32
N ASN A 516 -18.76 23.70 -12.77
CA ASN A 516 -19.74 22.66 -13.11
C ASN A 516 -19.56 22.14 -14.55
N LYS A 517 -18.64 22.72 -15.32
CA LYS A 517 -18.22 22.22 -16.64
C LYS A 517 -17.51 20.88 -16.54
N ILE A 518 -17.51 20.18 -17.67
CA ILE A 518 -16.84 18.89 -17.85
C ILE A 518 -15.35 19.02 -17.55
N LYS A 519 -14.86 18.08 -16.75
CA LYS A 519 -13.46 17.99 -16.37
C LYS A 519 -12.61 17.41 -17.48
N ILE A 520 -11.51 18.10 -17.76
CA ILE A 520 -10.48 17.63 -18.69
C ILE A 520 -9.15 17.47 -17.96
N TYR A 521 -8.53 16.32 -18.16
CA TYR A 521 -7.30 15.91 -17.49
C TYR A 521 -6.08 16.08 -18.39
N GLY A 522 -6.29 16.11 -19.71
CA GLY A 522 -5.18 16.20 -20.64
C GLY A 522 -5.54 15.99 -22.09
N ILE A 523 -4.50 15.96 -22.91
CA ILE A 523 -4.54 15.58 -24.33
C ILE A 523 -3.69 14.32 -24.49
N SER A 524 -4.10 13.46 -25.42
CA SER A 524 -3.35 12.29 -25.86
C SER A 524 -3.42 12.19 -27.38
N GLN A 525 -2.96 11.07 -27.93
CA GLN A 525 -2.96 10.78 -29.36
C GLN A 525 -3.40 9.35 -29.62
N ASN A 526 -4.19 9.15 -30.66
CA ASN A 526 -4.53 7.82 -31.14
C ASN A 526 -3.28 7.19 -31.77
N PRO A 527 -2.79 6.03 -31.28
CA PRO A 527 -1.56 5.43 -31.78
C PRO A 527 -1.68 4.94 -33.24
N ASP A 528 -2.90 4.68 -33.72
CA ASP A 528 -3.13 4.17 -35.07
C ASP A 528 -3.29 5.30 -36.10
N THR A 529 -4.00 6.37 -35.73
CA THR A 529 -4.34 7.47 -36.67
C THR A 529 -3.52 8.73 -36.46
N ASN A 530 -2.76 8.81 -35.37
CA ASN A 530 -2.12 10.02 -34.88
C ASN A 530 -3.09 11.16 -34.54
N ASP A 531 -4.41 10.95 -34.55
CA ASP A 531 -5.36 12.00 -34.16
C ASP A 531 -5.29 12.33 -32.66
N TYR A 532 -5.35 13.61 -32.31
CA TYR A 532 -5.44 14.07 -30.95
C TYR A 532 -6.73 13.62 -30.26
N MET A 533 -6.58 13.24 -29.00
CA MET A 533 -7.64 12.78 -28.11
C MET A 533 -7.73 13.67 -26.87
N MET A 534 -8.94 13.96 -26.42
CA MET A 534 -9.18 14.65 -25.14
C MET A 534 -9.40 13.60 -24.04
N VAL A 535 -8.74 13.77 -22.90
CA VAL A 535 -8.88 12.90 -21.72
C VAL A 535 -9.88 13.53 -20.76
N LEU A 536 -11.11 13.00 -20.73
CA LEU A 536 -12.25 13.53 -19.98
C LEU A 536 -12.61 12.60 -18.82
N GLY A 537 -13.23 13.13 -17.75
CA GLY A 537 -13.69 12.33 -16.62
C GLY A 537 -14.67 11.22 -17.03
N ASP A 538 -14.65 10.08 -16.31
CA ASP A 538 -15.47 8.88 -16.54
C ASP A 538 -16.98 9.14 -16.66
N HIS A 539 -17.52 10.08 -15.90
CA HIS A 539 -18.94 10.45 -15.96
C HIS A 539 -19.35 11.15 -17.28
N TYR A 540 -18.43 11.42 -18.21
CA TYR A 540 -18.73 12.10 -19.48
C TYR A 540 -19.83 11.39 -20.28
N GLY A 541 -19.74 10.07 -20.48
CA GLY A 541 -20.74 9.28 -21.22
C GLY A 541 -22.03 8.99 -20.46
N GLU A 542 -22.08 9.32 -19.17
CA GLU A 542 -23.25 9.15 -18.30
C GLU A 542 -24.04 10.45 -18.12
N MET A 543 -23.35 11.59 -18.17
CA MET A 543 -23.92 12.92 -17.96
C MET A 543 -24.20 13.66 -19.27
N TYR A 544 -23.50 13.35 -20.36
CA TYR A 544 -23.59 14.08 -21.62
C TYR A 544 -23.80 13.15 -22.81
N CYS A 545 -24.56 13.64 -23.78
CA CYS A 545 -24.77 12.89 -25.00
C CYS A 545 -23.59 12.98 -25.97
N ILE A 546 -23.10 11.82 -26.38
CA ILE A 546 -21.97 11.64 -27.30
C ILE A 546 -22.19 12.33 -28.65
N ASN A 547 -23.44 12.49 -29.09
CA ASN A 547 -23.79 13.05 -30.40
C ASN A 547 -24.06 14.57 -30.39
N CYS A 548 -24.60 15.12 -29.31
CA CYS A 548 -25.03 16.52 -29.22
C CYS A 548 -24.24 17.35 -28.21
N GLU A 549 -23.41 16.71 -27.36
CA GLU A 549 -22.63 17.32 -26.28
C GLU A 549 -23.48 18.06 -25.22
N LYS A 550 -24.81 17.87 -25.24
CA LYS A 550 -25.72 18.43 -24.23
C LYS A 550 -25.90 17.48 -23.05
N PRO A 551 -26.09 18.00 -21.82
CA PRO A 551 -26.32 17.18 -20.64
C PRO A 551 -27.64 16.40 -20.76
N TYR A 552 -27.65 15.17 -20.26
CA TYR A 552 -28.87 14.38 -20.10
C TYR A 552 -29.71 14.96 -18.97
N LYS A 553 -31.00 15.21 -19.23
CA LYS A 553 -31.87 15.91 -18.25
C LYS A 553 -32.32 15.04 -17.07
N ASN A 554 -32.42 13.71 -17.22
CA ASN A 554 -33.18 12.86 -16.27
C ASN A 554 -32.50 11.53 -15.86
N GLY A 555 -31.16 11.42 -15.90
CA GLY A 555 -30.43 10.19 -15.49
C GLY A 555 -30.57 8.98 -16.44
N TYR A 556 -31.50 9.03 -17.39
CA TYR A 556 -31.54 8.17 -18.57
C TYR A 556 -30.60 8.76 -19.65
N LYS A 557 -29.79 7.93 -20.34
CA LYS A 557 -28.87 8.31 -21.44
C LYS A 557 -29.61 8.80 -22.71
N TRP A 558 -30.62 9.64 -22.56
CA TRP A 558 -31.55 10.10 -23.59
C TRP A 558 -31.32 11.59 -23.93
N CYS A 559 -30.80 11.90 -25.12
CA CYS A 559 -30.68 13.29 -25.63
C CYS A 559 -31.87 13.62 -26.53
N GLU A 560 -32.80 14.40 -25.97
CA GLU A 560 -33.96 14.99 -26.66
C GLU A 560 -33.57 15.60 -28.03
N PRO A 561 -32.56 16.50 -28.15
CA PRO A 561 -32.20 17.05 -29.46
C PRO A 561 -31.66 16.04 -30.47
N CYS A 562 -30.96 14.98 -30.04
CA CYS A 562 -30.49 13.92 -30.93
C CYS A 562 -31.62 13.02 -31.40
N GLN A 563 -32.53 12.66 -30.50
CA GLN A 563 -33.71 11.87 -30.83
C GLN A 563 -34.63 12.63 -31.77
N MET A 564 -34.86 13.92 -31.50
CA MET A 564 -35.67 14.76 -32.37
C MET A 564 -35.02 14.96 -33.75
N LYS A 565 -33.68 15.00 -33.84
CA LYS A 565 -32.95 15.03 -35.12
C LYS A 565 -33.05 13.70 -35.88
N TYR A 566 -32.93 12.57 -35.18
CA TYR A 566 -33.11 11.23 -35.75
C TYR A 566 -34.54 11.02 -36.26
N LEU A 567 -35.55 11.30 -35.43
CA LEU A 567 -36.97 11.24 -35.79
C LEU A 567 -37.29 12.14 -36.99
N LYS A 568 -36.75 13.38 -37.02
CA LYS A 568 -36.87 14.28 -38.19
C LYS A 568 -36.25 13.73 -39.47
N GLY A 569 -35.18 12.95 -39.36
CA GLY A 569 -34.57 12.25 -40.49
C GLY A 569 -35.42 11.08 -40.99
N GLU A 570 -36.00 10.31 -40.06
CA GLU A 570 -36.80 9.10 -40.35
C GLU A 570 -38.27 9.38 -40.68
N PHE A 571 -38.82 10.58 -40.41
CA PHE A 571 -40.21 10.93 -40.73
C PHE A 571 -40.57 10.73 -42.21
N LYS A 572 -39.58 10.80 -43.12
CA LYS A 572 -39.80 10.54 -44.55
C LYS A 572 -40.15 9.08 -44.85
N ASN A 573 -39.82 8.16 -43.95
CA ASN A 573 -40.01 6.71 -44.10
C ASN A 573 -41.28 6.20 -43.39
N TRP A 574 -41.92 7.03 -42.55
CA TRP A 574 -43.07 6.66 -41.71
C TRP A 574 -44.32 7.36 -42.26
N THR A 575 -44.91 6.78 -43.30
CA THR A 575 -46.21 7.21 -43.83
C THR A 575 -47.19 6.05 -43.81
N SER A 576 -48.37 6.30 -43.26
CA SER A 576 -49.51 5.39 -43.30
C SER A 576 -50.29 5.48 -44.62
N GLY A 577 -49.92 6.40 -45.50
CA GLY A 577 -50.69 6.77 -46.71
C GLY A 577 -51.93 7.62 -46.40
N ASN A 578 -52.16 8.00 -45.14
CA ASN A 578 -53.27 8.85 -44.71
C ASN A 578 -52.73 10.12 -44.05
N GLU A 579 -52.91 11.26 -44.73
CA GLU A 579 -52.35 12.56 -44.35
C GLU A 579 -52.75 13.02 -42.93
N ARG A 580 -53.94 12.62 -42.47
CA ARG A 580 -54.46 13.01 -41.15
C ARG A 580 -53.87 12.16 -40.02
N ILE A 581 -53.58 10.89 -40.29
CA ILE A 581 -52.92 9.97 -39.36
C ILE A 581 -51.44 10.31 -39.28
N ASP A 582 -50.80 10.60 -40.41
CA ASP A 582 -49.40 11.00 -40.47
C ASP A 582 -49.16 12.32 -39.74
N TYR A 583 -50.07 13.30 -39.88
CA TYR A 583 -50.05 14.54 -39.10
C TYR A 583 -50.19 14.30 -37.59
N PHE A 584 -51.11 13.42 -37.18
CA PHE A 584 -51.31 13.08 -35.77
C PHE A 584 -50.10 12.34 -35.16
N ILE A 585 -49.48 11.42 -35.91
CA ILE A 585 -48.25 10.71 -35.48
C ILE A 585 -47.12 11.72 -35.26
N GLN A 586 -46.92 12.66 -36.20
CA GLN A 586 -45.89 13.70 -36.09
C GLN A 586 -46.17 14.67 -34.92
N GLU A 587 -47.43 15.03 -34.69
CA GLU A 587 -47.83 15.90 -33.58
C GLU A 587 -47.58 15.23 -32.21
N MET A 588 -47.94 13.95 -32.06
CA MET A 588 -47.73 13.19 -30.82
C MET A 588 -46.25 12.94 -30.53
N GLN A 589 -45.44 12.64 -31.55
CA GLN A 589 -44.00 12.43 -31.42
C GLN A 589 -43.24 13.73 -31.08
N SER A 590 -43.80 14.90 -31.42
CA SER A 590 -43.23 16.20 -31.04
C SER A 590 -43.44 16.60 -29.58
N LYS A 591 -44.26 15.84 -28.83
CA LYS A 591 -44.64 16.11 -27.43
C LYS A 591 -43.99 15.16 -26.41
N ILE A 592 -43.06 14.30 -26.83
CA ILE A 592 -42.41 13.30 -25.94
C ILE A 592 -41.22 13.95 -25.21
N ASP A 593 -41.36 14.16 -23.90
CA ASP A 593 -40.33 14.76 -23.02
C ASP A 593 -39.54 13.74 -22.19
N CYS A 594 -39.95 12.45 -22.15
CA CYS A 594 -39.29 11.40 -21.37
C CYS A 594 -39.44 10.00 -22.01
N PRO A 595 -38.42 9.11 -21.95
CA PRO A 595 -38.51 7.73 -22.47
C PRO A 595 -39.50 6.81 -21.72
N THR A 596 -40.10 7.24 -20.61
CA THR A 596 -41.06 6.44 -19.81
C THR A 596 -42.51 6.90 -19.93
N ASP A 597 -42.81 7.92 -20.72
CA ASP A 597 -44.20 8.32 -20.96
C ASP A 597 -44.81 7.33 -21.95
N ASN A 598 -45.56 6.36 -21.40
CA ASN A 598 -46.36 5.39 -22.15
C ASN A 598 -47.53 6.04 -22.89
#